data_AF-A0A933GXK0-F1
#
_entry.id   AF-A0A933GXK0-F1
#
_cell.length_a   1.000
_cell.length_b   1.000
_cell.length_c   1.000
_cell.angle_alpha   90.00
_cell.angle_beta   90.00
_cell.angle_gamma   90.00
#
_symmetry.space_group_name_H-M   'P 1'
#
loop_
_entity.id
_entity.type
_entity.pdbx_description
1 polymer ?
#
loop_
_entity_poly.entity_id
_entity_poly.type
_entity_poly.pdbx_seq_one_letter_code
_entity_poly.pdbx_strand_id
1 'polypeptide(L)'
;MSAARPGERVPNPVTVLVLGWLVPGAGHWVLGRRKRAALFCAILTLTFLVGFAMAEYRNVSYSRHEYYFVGQSFCGVLTIATATVSESLPPLGRPIPGEDRGMLYTCVASLLNALLCLDAYERAVKARAGDAQGGSGARGPEGKK
;
A
#
# COMPACT_ATOMS: atom_id res chain seq x y z
N MET A 1 17.92 -15.35 11.01
CA MET A 1 17.45 -15.95 9.76
C MET A 1 16.45 -17.05 10.14
N SER A 2 15.15 -16.82 9.96
CA SER A 2 14.12 -17.83 10.27
C SER A 2 13.97 -18.73 9.05
N ALA A 3 14.33 -20.00 9.20
CA ALA A 3 14.22 -21.01 8.16
C ALA A 3 12.76 -21.14 7.73
N ALA A 4 12.49 -20.96 6.44
CA ALA A 4 11.17 -21.19 5.87
C ALA A 4 10.74 -22.63 6.14
N ARG A 5 9.52 -22.82 6.64
CA ARG A 5 8.99 -24.15 6.92
C ARG A 5 8.71 -24.87 5.58
N PRO A 6 9.04 -26.15 5.44
CA PRO A 6 8.73 -26.91 4.22
C PRO A 6 7.21 -26.98 4.07
N GLY A 7 6.67 -26.32 3.04
CA GLY A 7 5.22 -26.27 2.76
C GLY A 7 4.59 -24.88 2.75
N GLU A 8 5.31 -23.82 3.16
CA GLU A 8 4.78 -22.46 3.10
C GLU A 8 4.83 -21.96 1.65
N ARG A 9 3.67 -21.96 0.97
CA ARG A 9 3.56 -21.52 -0.42
C ARG A 9 4.06 -20.08 -0.54
N VAL A 10 4.98 -19.84 -1.46
CA VAL A 10 5.43 -18.48 -1.81
C VAL A 10 4.19 -17.63 -2.12
N PRO A 11 3.96 -16.50 -1.41
CA PRO A 11 2.76 -15.70 -1.62
C PRO A 11 2.65 -15.24 -3.08
N ASN A 12 1.44 -15.31 -3.64
CA ASN A 12 1.20 -14.82 -4.99
C ASN A 12 1.51 -13.31 -5.04
N PRO A 13 2.40 -12.84 -5.94
CA PRO A 13 2.75 -11.43 -6.05
C PRO A 13 1.54 -10.50 -6.20
N VAL A 14 0.51 -10.95 -6.92
CA VAL A 14 -0.74 -10.18 -7.10
C VAL A 14 -1.47 -10.00 -5.77
N THR A 15 -1.53 -11.03 -4.93
CA THR A 15 -2.14 -10.95 -3.61
C THR A 15 -1.39 -9.98 -2.69
N VAL A 16 -0.06 -9.96 -2.77
CA VAL A 16 0.78 -9.01 -2.02
C VAL A 16 0.50 -7.57 -2.44
N LEU A 17 0.35 -7.34 -3.75
CA LEU A 17 0.02 -6.03 -4.32
C LEU A 17 -1.36 -5.55 -3.87
N VAL A 18 -2.39 -6.37 -4.03
CA VAL A 18 -3.78 -6.02 -3.65
C VAL A 18 -3.88 -5.74 -2.15
N LEU A 19 -3.25 -6.57 -1.30
CA LEU A 19 -3.27 -6.35 0.13
C LEU A 19 -2.51 -5.09 0.55
N GLY A 20 -1.35 -4.81 -0.05
CA GLY A 20 -0.61 -3.57 0.20
C GLY A 20 -1.34 -2.31 -0.25
N TRP A 21 -2.11 -2.41 -1.34
CA TRP A 21 -2.94 -1.30 -1.81
C TRP A 21 -4.12 -1.04 -0.86
N LEU A 22 -4.75 -2.12 -0.36
CA LEU A 22 -5.93 -2.03 0.49
C LEU A 22 -5.60 -1.49 1.88
N VAL A 23 -4.49 -1.96 2.47
CA VAL A 23 -3.99 -1.49 3.76
C VAL A 23 -2.49 -1.18 3.65
N PRO A 24 -2.06 0.05 3.96
CA PRO A 24 -0.66 0.42 3.92
C PRO A 24 0.21 -0.55 4.72
N GLY A 25 1.21 -1.14 4.08
CA GLY A 25 2.15 -2.07 4.71
C GLY A 25 1.66 -3.53 4.85
N ALA A 26 0.42 -3.87 4.49
CA ALA A 26 -0.06 -5.26 4.59
C ALA A 26 0.66 -6.24 3.65
N GLY A 27 1.13 -5.78 2.48
CA GLY A 27 1.95 -6.59 1.57
C GLY A 27 3.25 -7.09 2.23
N HIS A 28 3.91 -6.25 3.03
CA HIS A 28 5.11 -6.65 3.77
C HIS A 28 4.83 -7.58 4.95
N TRP A 29 3.61 -7.54 5.51
CA TRP A 29 3.20 -8.48 6.54
C TRP A 29 3.10 -9.90 5.98
N VAL A 30 2.52 -10.05 4.79
CA VAL A 30 2.40 -11.33 4.07
C VAL A 30 3.78 -11.91 3.71
N LEU A 31 4.76 -11.04 3.44
CA LEU A 31 6.17 -11.42 3.25
C LEU A 31 6.92 -11.76 4.56
N GLY A 32 6.24 -11.80 5.71
CA GLY A 32 6.83 -12.12 7.02
C GLY A 32 7.60 -10.97 7.68
N ARG A 33 7.59 -9.76 7.11
CA ARG A 33 8.43 -8.62 7.54
C ARG A 33 7.65 -7.63 8.42
N ARG A 34 7.12 -8.13 9.52
CA ARG A 34 6.19 -7.41 10.43
C ARG A 34 6.69 -6.05 10.92
N LYS A 35 7.97 -5.91 11.27
CA LYS A 35 8.55 -4.63 11.75
C LYS A 35 8.49 -3.52 10.69
N ARG A 36 8.81 -3.86 9.43
CA ARG A 36 8.76 -2.88 8.33
C ARG A 36 7.33 -2.56 7.94
N ALA A 37 6.46 -3.57 7.90
CA ALA A 37 5.03 -3.40 7.67
C ALA A 37 4.41 -2.41 8.66
N ALA A 38 4.65 -2.60 9.96
CA ALA A 38 4.13 -1.72 11.00
C ALA A 38 4.69 -0.29 10.90
N LEU A 39 6.00 -0.15 10.65
CA LEU A 39 6.63 1.16 10.54
C LEU A 39 6.09 1.95 9.33
N PHE A 40 5.96 1.33 8.17
CA PHE A 40 5.38 1.99 7.00
C PHE A 40 3.89 2.28 7.16
N CYS A 41 3.14 1.34 7.73
CA CYS A 41 1.73 1.57 8.06
C CYS A 41 1.57 2.80 8.96
N ALA A 42 2.35 2.88 10.05
CA ALA A 42 2.31 3.99 10.98
C ALA A 42 2.69 5.32 10.30
N ILE A 43 3.81 5.37 9.58
CA ILE A 43 4.28 6.60 8.94
C ILE A 43 3.29 7.08 7.88
N LEU A 44 2.87 6.21 6.96
CA LEU A 44 1.97 6.59 5.87
C LEU A 44 0.60 7.01 6.39
N THR A 45 0.05 6.28 7.37
CA THR A 45 -1.22 6.62 8.00
C THR A 45 -1.13 7.96 8.73
N LEU A 46 -0.07 8.19 9.53
CA LEU A 46 0.11 9.45 10.24
C LEU A 46 0.31 10.63 9.29
N THR A 47 1.17 10.49 8.27
CA THR A 47 1.39 11.54 7.26
C THR A 47 0.10 11.88 6.52
N PHE A 48 -0.69 10.86 6.16
CA PHE A 48 -2.00 11.06 5.54
C PHE A 48 -2.97 11.79 6.48
N LEU A 49 -3.12 11.33 7.72
CA LEU A 49 -4.03 11.94 8.69
C LEU A 49 -3.64 13.37 9.06
N VAL A 50 -2.35 13.67 9.17
CA VAL A 50 -1.86 15.03 9.38
C VAL A 50 -2.22 15.92 8.18
N GLY A 51 -2.02 15.44 6.95
CA GLY A 51 -2.44 16.16 5.74
C GLY A 51 -3.95 16.37 5.68
N PHE A 52 -4.73 15.36 6.08
CA PHE A 52 -6.19 15.42 6.15
C PHE A 52 -6.67 16.46 7.18
N ALA A 53 -6.05 16.49 8.36
CA ALA A 53 -6.35 17.46 9.41
C ALA A 53 -5.95 18.89 9.02
N MET A 54 -4.83 19.07 8.31
CA MET A 54 -4.38 20.38 7.82
C MET A 54 -5.35 21.01 6.80
N ALA A 55 -6.11 20.19 6.09
CA ALA A 55 -7.11 20.67 5.13
C ALA A 55 -8.53 20.70 5.70
N GLU A 56 -8.68 20.81 7.03
CA GLU A 56 -9.97 20.82 7.72
C GLU A 56 -10.87 19.62 7.34
N TYR A 57 -10.27 18.46 7.05
CA TYR A 57 -10.96 17.22 6.66
C TYR A 57 -11.76 17.29 5.35
N ARG A 58 -11.37 18.17 4.42
CA ARG A 58 -12.15 18.47 3.20
C ARG A 58 -11.38 18.30 1.89
N ASN A 59 -10.12 17.86 1.95
CA ASN A 59 -9.27 17.68 0.78
C ASN A 59 -9.44 16.34 0.04
N VAL A 60 -10.31 15.45 0.50
CA VAL A 60 -10.56 14.16 -0.16
C VAL A 60 -12.00 14.15 -0.65
N SER A 61 -12.28 14.69 -1.83
CA SER A 61 -13.64 14.72 -2.39
C SER A 61 -13.63 14.50 -3.90
N TYR A 62 -14.46 13.55 -4.34
CA TYR A 62 -14.63 13.25 -5.76
C TYR A 62 -15.27 14.41 -6.53
N SER A 63 -16.17 15.15 -5.89
CA SER A 63 -16.97 16.23 -6.53
C SER A 63 -16.24 17.57 -6.66
N ARG A 64 -15.17 17.81 -5.89
CA ARG A 64 -14.42 19.08 -5.93
C ARG A 64 -13.11 19.00 -6.71
N HIS A 65 -12.39 17.89 -6.58
CA HIS A 65 -11.02 17.76 -7.08
C HIS A 65 -10.76 16.37 -7.67
N GLU A 66 -11.43 16.06 -8.80
CA GLU A 66 -11.34 14.75 -9.48
C GLU A 66 -9.89 14.28 -9.72
N TYR A 67 -9.00 15.19 -10.13
CA TYR A 67 -7.60 14.89 -10.43
C TYR A 67 -6.80 14.47 -9.17
N TYR A 68 -7.06 15.12 -8.03
CA TYR A 68 -6.36 14.82 -6.77
C TYR A 68 -6.88 13.53 -6.12
N PHE A 69 -8.15 13.20 -6.33
CA PHE A 69 -8.75 11.97 -5.85
C PHE A 69 -8.09 10.72 -6.45
N VAL A 70 -7.71 10.77 -7.74
CA VAL A 70 -6.95 9.69 -8.38
C VAL A 70 -5.59 9.50 -7.69
N GLY A 71 -4.88 10.58 -7.38
CA GLY A 71 -3.62 10.53 -6.66
C GLY A 71 -3.75 10.00 -5.23
N GLN A 72 -4.88 10.23 -4.58
CA GLN A 72 -5.15 9.71 -3.24
C GLN A 72 -5.61 8.25 -3.24
N SER A 73 -6.17 7.75 -4.34
CA SER A 73 -6.73 6.39 -4.45
C SER A 73 -5.69 5.27 -4.20
N PHE A 74 -4.40 5.58 -4.24
CA PHE A 74 -3.32 4.64 -3.94
C PHE A 74 -3.24 4.22 -2.46
N CYS A 75 -3.90 4.94 -1.54
CA CYS A 75 -4.01 4.57 -0.12
C CYS A 75 -5.28 3.76 0.22
N GLY A 76 -6.03 3.31 -0.81
CA GLY A 76 -7.13 2.36 -0.70
C GLY A 76 -8.18 2.75 0.34
N VAL A 77 -8.25 1.96 1.42
CA VAL A 77 -9.26 2.13 2.49
C VAL A 77 -9.18 3.49 3.18
N LEU A 78 -7.98 4.05 3.36
CA LEU A 78 -7.84 5.37 3.98
C LEU A 78 -8.55 6.44 3.15
N THR A 79 -8.44 6.37 1.83
CA THR A 79 -9.05 7.32 0.90
C THR A 79 -10.56 7.20 0.92
N ILE A 80 -11.09 5.98 0.95
CA ILE A 80 -12.55 5.76 1.05
C ILE A 80 -13.08 6.33 2.37
N ALA A 81 -12.43 6.00 3.50
CA ALA A 81 -12.87 6.49 4.81
C ALA A 81 -12.84 8.02 4.89
N THR A 82 -11.75 8.64 4.43
CA THR A 82 -11.61 10.10 4.46
C THR A 82 -12.48 10.83 3.43
N ALA A 83 -12.80 10.18 2.31
CA ALA A 83 -13.79 10.68 1.35
C ALA A 83 -15.19 10.76 1.98
N THR A 84 -15.62 9.70 2.66
CA THR A 84 -16.94 9.69 3.33
C THR A 84 -17.04 10.79 4.41
N VAL A 85 -15.95 11.06 5.13
CA VAL A 85 -15.89 12.15 6.11
C VAL A 85 -15.96 13.50 5.42
N SER A 86 -15.19 13.71 4.35
CA SER A 86 -15.15 14.98 3.61
C SER A 86 -16.50 15.34 2.99
N GLU A 87 -17.21 14.35 2.45
CA GLU A 87 -18.53 14.54 1.82
C GLU A 87 -19.65 14.78 2.85
N SER A 88 -19.49 14.27 4.07
CA SER A 88 -20.45 14.50 5.16
C SER A 88 -20.40 15.94 5.72
N LEU A 89 -19.40 16.74 5.34
CA LEU A 89 -19.23 18.10 5.85
C LEU A 89 -19.92 19.13 4.93
N PRO A 90 -20.70 20.08 5.48
CA PRO A 90 -21.42 21.07 4.67
C PRO A 90 -20.44 22.01 3.94
N PRO A 91 -20.75 22.50 2.73
CA PRO A 91 -19.85 23.37 1.96
C PRO A 91 -19.43 24.62 2.75
N LEU A 92 -18.13 24.90 2.80
CA LEU A 92 -17.62 26.18 3.32
C LEU A 92 -17.74 27.24 2.23
N GLY A 93 -18.32 28.39 2.59
CA GLY A 93 -18.34 29.60 1.74
C GLY A 93 -17.04 30.44 1.81
N ARG A 94 -16.00 29.92 2.47
CA ARG A 94 -14.66 30.52 2.56
C ARG A 94 -13.61 29.54 2.02
N PRO A 95 -12.50 30.04 1.43
CA PRO A 95 -11.34 29.20 1.14
C PRO A 95 -10.74 28.65 2.43
N ILE A 96 -10.21 27.43 2.37
CA ILE A 96 -9.61 26.74 3.53
C ILE A 96 -8.12 27.11 3.60
N PRO A 97 -7.66 27.78 4.66
CA PRO A 97 -6.25 28.12 4.82
C PRO A 97 -5.41 26.84 4.96
N GLY A 98 -4.55 26.55 3.99
CA GLY A 98 -3.66 25.38 4.02
C GLY A 98 -4.17 24.14 3.29
N GLU A 99 -5.28 24.24 2.56
CA GLU A 99 -5.85 23.16 1.74
C GLU A 99 -4.80 22.54 0.79
N ASP A 100 -4.06 23.38 0.07
CA ASP A 100 -3.00 22.93 -0.86
C ASP A 100 -1.92 22.12 -0.14
N ARG A 101 -1.54 22.52 1.07
CA ARG A 101 -0.52 21.81 1.85
C ARG A 101 -1.06 20.45 2.29
N GLY A 102 -2.29 20.40 2.79
CA GLY A 102 -2.93 19.14 3.17
C GLY A 102 -3.13 18.18 1.98
N MET A 103 -3.47 18.72 0.81
CA MET A 103 -3.52 17.95 -0.45
C MET A 103 -2.15 17.36 -0.82
N LEU A 104 -1.07 18.15 -0.72
CA LEU A 104 0.27 17.65 -0.98
C LEU A 104 0.66 16.51 -0.04
N TYR A 105 0.40 16.64 1.27
CA TYR A 105 0.72 15.58 2.23
C TYR A 105 -0.04 14.28 1.96
N THR A 106 -1.35 14.36 1.71
CA THR A 106 -2.19 13.18 1.40
C THR A 106 -1.82 12.53 0.07
N CYS A 107 -1.50 13.32 -0.96
CA CYS A 107 -1.03 12.82 -2.25
C CYS A 107 0.33 12.14 -2.11
N VAL A 108 1.30 12.77 -1.45
CA VAL A 108 2.64 12.19 -1.25
C VAL A 108 2.55 10.89 -0.46
N ALA A 109 1.76 10.84 0.62
CA ALA A 109 1.54 9.60 1.37
C ALA A 109 0.93 8.48 0.50
N SER A 110 -0.02 8.82 -0.37
CA SER A 110 -0.67 7.85 -1.27
C SER A 110 0.28 7.32 -2.35
N LEU A 111 1.07 8.21 -2.97
CA LEU A 111 2.10 7.82 -3.94
C LEU A 111 3.20 6.96 -3.30
N LEU A 112 3.60 7.28 -2.07
CA LEU A 112 4.53 6.45 -1.30
C LEU A 112 3.94 5.06 -1.00
N ASN A 113 2.63 4.95 -0.75
CA ASN A 113 1.98 3.65 -0.62
C ASN A 113 2.05 2.84 -1.92
N ALA A 114 1.88 3.47 -3.09
CA ALA A 114 2.05 2.80 -4.38
C ALA A 114 3.47 2.25 -4.57
N LEU A 115 4.49 3.05 -4.23
CA LEU A 115 5.89 2.61 -4.25
C LEU A 115 6.13 1.43 -3.31
N LEU A 116 5.51 1.45 -2.12
CA LEU A 116 5.60 0.35 -1.16
C LEU A 116 4.98 -0.95 -1.71
N CYS A 117 3.85 -0.83 -2.43
CA CYS A 117 3.21 -1.95 -3.10
C CYS A 117 4.11 -2.54 -4.19
N LEU A 118 4.78 -1.69 -4.97
CA LEU A 118 5.73 -2.12 -6.01
C LEU A 118 6.97 -2.81 -5.41
N ASP A 119 7.57 -2.27 -4.34
CA ASP A 119 8.68 -2.94 -3.63
C ASP A 119 8.26 -4.31 -3.08
N ALA A 120 7.06 -4.41 -2.51
CA ALA A 120 6.52 -5.68 -2.03
C ALA A 120 6.27 -6.68 -3.18
N TYR A 121 5.73 -6.22 -4.31
CA TYR A 121 5.49 -7.03 -5.50
C TYR A 121 6.80 -7.57 -6.10
N GLU A 122 7.79 -6.71 -6.31
CA GLU A 122 9.08 -7.11 -6.88
C GLU A 122 9.77 -8.18 -6.01
N ARG A 123 9.68 -8.03 -4.69
CA ARG A 123 10.20 -9.04 -3.74
C ARG A 123 9.46 -10.37 -3.84
N ALA A 124 8.14 -10.34 -3.96
CA ALA A 124 7.35 -11.55 -4.12
C ALA A 124 7.68 -12.27 -5.43
N VAL A 125 7.87 -11.52 -6.53
CA VAL A 125 8.33 -12.07 -7.82
C VAL A 125 9.71 -12.73 -7.68
N LYS A 126 10.68 -12.04 -7.05
CA LYS A 126 12.02 -12.59 -6.81
C LYS A 126 11.99 -13.85 -5.95
N ALA A 127 11.19 -13.88 -4.89
CA ALA A 127 11.03 -15.05 -4.04
C ALA A 127 10.48 -16.26 -4.83
N ARG A 128 9.50 -16.04 -5.71
CA ARG A 128 8.90 -17.08 -6.54
C ARG A 128 9.84 -17.56 -7.65
N ALA A 129 10.65 -16.67 -8.24
CA ALA A 129 11.64 -17.04 -9.23
C ALA A 129 12.76 -17.93 -8.66
N GLY A 130 13.18 -17.67 -7.41
CA GLY A 130 14.13 -18.52 -6.69
C GLY A 130 13.58 -19.93 -6.39
N ASP A 131 12.31 -20.03 -6.01
CA ASP A 131 11.62 -21.31 -5.76
C ASP A 131 11.53 -22.18 -7.03
N ALA A 132 11.22 -21.56 -8.18
CA ALA A 132 11.16 -22.26 -9.46
C ALA A 132 12.52 -22.84 -9.90
N GLN A 133 13.62 -22.12 -9.63
CA GLN A 133 14.97 -22.61 -9.95
C GLN A 133 15.43 -23.72 -8.99
N GLY A 134 15.11 -23.62 -7.70
CA GLY A 134 15.42 -24.65 -6.70
C GLY A 134 14.70 -25.98 -6.95
N GLY A 135 13.46 -25.94 -7.43
CA GLY A 135 12.68 -27.14 -7.78
C GLY A 135 13.15 -27.86 -9.05
N SER A 136 13.76 -27.14 -10.01
CA SER A 136 14.26 -27.74 -11.25
C SER A 136 15.60 -28.47 -11.06
N GLY A 137 16.42 -28.09 -10.08
CA GLY A 137 17.71 -28.74 -9.80
C GLY A 137 17.60 -30.12 -9.11
N ALA A 138 16.45 -30.43 -8.50
CA ALA A 138 16.22 -31.69 -7.79
C ALA A 138 15.67 -32.82 -8.70
N ARG A 139 15.42 -32.55 -9.98
CA ARG A 139 14.89 -33.53 -10.94
C ARG A 139 15.98 -33.94 -11.96
N GLY A 140 17.13 -34.37 -11.45
CA GLY A 140 18.15 -35.07 -12.25
C GLY A 140 17.69 -36.52 -12.54
N PRO A 141 18.06 -37.10 -13.70
CA PRO A 141 17.42 -38.31 -14.20
C PRO A 141 17.78 -39.54 -13.36
N GLU A 142 16.83 -40.02 -12.56
CA GLU A 142 16.87 -41.38 -12.04
C GLU A 142 16.56 -42.37 -13.18
N GLY A 143 17.57 -43.17 -13.50
CA GLY A 143 17.36 -44.56 -13.90
C GLY A 143 16.83 -44.84 -15.30
N LYS A 144 17.75 -44.99 -16.26
CA LYS A 144 17.69 -46.16 -17.16
C LYS A 144 19.01 -46.91 -17.04
N LYS A 145 18.97 -47.97 -16.23
CA LYS A 145 19.92 -49.09 -16.30
C LYS A 145 19.64 -49.89 -17.58
#